data_AF-A0A0N4Z7F3-F1
#
_entry.id   AF-A0A0N4Z7F3-F1
#
_cell.length_a   1.000
_cell.length_b   1.000
_cell.length_c   1.000
_cell.angle_alpha   90.00
_cell.angle_beta   90.00
_cell.angle_gamma   90.00
#
_symmetry.space_group_name_H-M   'P 1'
#
loop_
_entity.id
_entity.type
_entity.pdbx_description
1 polymer ?
#
loop_
_entity_poly.entity_id
_entity_poly.type
_entity_poly.pdbx_seq_one_letter_code
_entity_poly.pdbx_strand_id
1 'polypeptide(L)'
;EMDAAQRAAIAASTRVSNPGCYPTGFIGLMRPLVKAGLVPADWPVTINAVSGYSGGGKAMIAEFEAEGASTAFRAYGLTLKHKHVPEMSKHAGLSRPVLFSPAVGNYRQGMLVEVPLHLSALPETPSVERLHGALVEAY
;
A
#
# COMPACT_ATOMS: atom_id res chain seq x y z
N GLU A 1 -7.95 -1.93 -12.57
CA GLU A 1 -8.86 -1.44 -11.50
C GLU A 1 -8.92 -2.49 -10.41
N MET A 2 -9.15 -2.11 -9.15
CA MET A 2 -8.94 -3.01 -8.00
C MET A 2 -10.18 -3.85 -7.65
N ASP A 3 -11.28 -3.69 -8.36
CA ASP A 3 -12.48 -4.51 -8.26
C ASP A 3 -13.19 -4.60 -9.61
N ALA A 4 -13.79 -5.75 -9.91
CA ALA A 4 -14.45 -5.99 -11.19
C ALA A 4 -15.62 -5.02 -11.46
N ALA A 5 -16.34 -4.60 -10.43
CA ALA A 5 -17.46 -3.66 -10.57
C ALA A 5 -17.01 -2.18 -10.59
N GLN A 6 -15.74 -1.90 -10.29
CA GLN A 6 -15.26 -0.53 -10.11
C GLN A 6 -15.35 0.30 -11.39
N ARG A 7 -15.19 -0.32 -12.57
CA ARG A 7 -15.22 0.37 -13.87
C ARG A 7 -16.58 1.00 -14.11
N ALA A 8 -17.61 0.18 -13.95
CA ALA A 8 -18.98 0.59 -14.11
C ALA A 8 -19.35 1.66 -13.07
N ALA A 9 -18.90 1.49 -11.82
CA ALA A 9 -19.13 2.48 -10.76
C ALA A 9 -18.47 3.84 -11.08
N ILE A 10 -17.23 3.85 -11.57
CA ILE A 10 -16.53 5.07 -11.99
C ILE A 10 -17.26 5.73 -13.17
N ALA A 11 -17.62 4.95 -14.20
CA ALA A 11 -18.32 5.46 -15.39
C ALA A 11 -19.68 6.10 -15.06
N ALA A 12 -20.37 5.58 -14.05
CA ALA A 12 -21.66 6.11 -13.58
C ALA A 12 -21.52 7.29 -12.57
N SER A 13 -20.30 7.61 -12.12
CA SER A 13 -20.08 8.59 -11.06
C SER A 13 -19.88 10.01 -11.59
N THR A 14 -20.52 10.99 -10.96
CA THR A 14 -20.27 12.42 -11.22
C THR A 14 -19.17 13.01 -10.34
N ARG A 15 -18.71 12.26 -9.33
CA ARG A 15 -17.64 12.64 -8.40
C ARG A 15 -16.76 11.43 -8.13
N VAL A 16 -15.46 11.58 -8.35
CA VAL A 16 -14.46 10.52 -8.16
C VAL A 16 -13.37 11.04 -7.23
N SER A 17 -13.10 10.31 -6.15
CA SER A 17 -11.92 10.51 -5.30
C SER A 17 -10.82 9.56 -5.76
N ASN A 18 -9.71 10.09 -6.27
CA ASN A 18 -8.57 9.28 -6.67
C ASN A 18 -7.87 8.72 -5.42
N PRO A 19 -7.42 7.44 -5.43
CA PRO A 19 -6.77 6.83 -4.28
C PRO A 19 -5.43 7.50 -3.94
N GLY A 20 -4.99 7.28 -2.70
CA GLY A 20 -3.63 7.64 -2.29
C GLY A 20 -2.57 6.77 -2.98
N CYS A 21 -1.33 7.27 -3.07
CA CYS A 21 -0.21 6.55 -3.69
C CYS A 21 0.08 5.20 -2.99
N TYR A 22 0.35 5.21 -1.68
CA TYR A 22 0.57 3.97 -0.92
C TYR A 22 -0.64 3.02 -0.91
N PRO A 23 -1.89 3.50 -0.67
CA PRO A 23 -3.08 2.68 -0.82
C PRO A 23 -3.15 1.95 -2.15
N THR A 24 -2.79 2.62 -3.26
CA THR A 24 -2.84 2.01 -4.59
C THR A 24 -1.99 0.74 -4.67
N GLY A 25 -0.72 0.82 -4.24
CA GLY A 25 0.16 -0.36 -4.24
C GLY A 25 -0.28 -1.42 -3.23
N PHE A 26 -0.63 -1.00 -2.02
CA PHE A 26 -1.02 -1.92 -0.95
C PHE A 26 -2.30 -2.70 -1.25
N ILE A 27 -3.36 -2.02 -1.67
CA ILE A 27 -4.65 -2.63 -2.02
C ILE A 27 -4.45 -3.58 -3.19
N GLY A 28 -3.62 -3.18 -4.17
CA GLY A 28 -3.25 -4.03 -5.31
C GLY A 28 -2.68 -5.38 -4.88
N LEU A 29 -1.81 -5.39 -3.87
CA LEU A 29 -1.20 -6.61 -3.33
C LEU A 29 -2.16 -7.42 -2.44
N MET A 30 -2.89 -6.75 -1.54
CA MET A 30 -3.56 -7.44 -0.43
C MET A 30 -5.01 -7.81 -0.70
N ARG A 31 -5.76 -7.01 -1.47
CA ARG A 31 -7.19 -7.27 -1.69
C ARG A 31 -7.44 -8.64 -2.34
N PRO A 32 -6.70 -9.07 -3.38
CA PRO A 32 -6.92 -10.40 -3.96
C PRO A 32 -6.69 -11.53 -2.95
N LEU A 33 -5.64 -11.42 -2.13
CA LEU A 33 -5.27 -12.43 -1.15
C LEU A 33 -6.31 -12.54 -0.02
N VAL A 34 -6.85 -11.40 0.44
CA VAL A 34 -7.94 -11.38 1.43
C VAL A 34 -9.24 -11.93 0.84
N LYS A 35 -9.59 -11.52 -0.39
CA LYS A 35 -10.80 -12.00 -1.08
C LYS A 35 -10.76 -13.50 -1.34
N ALA A 36 -9.59 -14.06 -1.64
CA ALA A 36 -9.36 -15.49 -1.82
C ALA A 36 -9.29 -16.29 -0.50
N GLY A 37 -9.37 -15.62 0.65
CA GLY A 37 -9.25 -16.25 1.97
C GLY A 37 -7.83 -16.70 2.35
N LEU A 38 -6.82 -16.35 1.55
CA LEU A 38 -5.40 -16.71 1.79
C LEU A 38 -4.76 -15.87 2.90
N VAL A 39 -5.27 -14.65 3.10
CA VAL A 39 -4.95 -13.80 4.24
C VAL A 39 -6.25 -13.51 5.00
N PRO A 40 -6.37 -13.90 6.28
CA PRO A 40 -7.55 -13.58 7.08
C PRO A 40 -7.78 -12.07 7.16
N ALA A 41 -9.05 -11.66 7.17
CA ALA A 41 -9.40 -10.23 7.28
C ALA A 41 -8.87 -9.59 8.57
N ASP A 42 -8.72 -10.35 9.65
CA ASP A 42 -8.19 -9.90 10.93
C ASP A 42 -6.68 -10.13 11.11
N TRP A 43 -5.98 -10.56 10.06
CA TRP A 43 -4.54 -10.75 10.08
C TRP A 43 -3.80 -9.44 10.41
N PRO A 44 -2.76 -9.46 11.27
CA PRO A 44 -2.00 -8.26 11.63
C PRO A 44 -1.03 -7.86 10.51
N VAL A 45 -1.57 -7.35 9.40
CA VAL A 45 -0.79 -6.95 8.23
C VAL A 45 0.11 -5.76 8.56
N THR A 46 1.37 -5.87 8.15
CA THR A 46 2.34 -4.77 8.17
C THR A 46 2.69 -4.35 6.74
N ILE A 47 3.04 -3.09 6.55
CA ILE A 47 3.50 -2.55 5.26
C ILE A 47 4.73 -1.70 5.51
N ASN A 48 5.79 -2.02 4.78
CA ASN A 48 6.97 -1.18 4.63
C ASN A 48 6.91 -0.56 3.24
N ALA A 49 7.08 0.75 3.13
CA ALA A 49 7.07 1.36 1.81
C ALA A 49 8.02 2.55 1.75
N VAL A 50 8.62 2.74 0.58
CA VAL A 50 9.52 3.85 0.29
C VAL A 50 8.97 4.63 -0.89
N SER A 51 8.81 5.94 -0.76
CA SER A 51 8.44 6.83 -1.86
C SER A 51 9.61 7.75 -2.21
N GLY A 52 9.66 8.20 -3.46
CA GLY A 52 10.45 9.36 -3.83
C GLY A 52 9.92 10.64 -3.17
N TYR A 53 10.78 11.64 -2.99
CA TYR A 53 10.49 12.84 -2.21
C TYR A 53 9.35 13.71 -2.77
N SER A 54 9.05 13.60 -4.07
CA SER A 54 7.92 14.35 -4.65
C SER A 54 6.55 13.96 -4.06
N GLY A 55 6.43 12.77 -3.48
CA GLY A 55 5.22 12.33 -2.78
C GLY A 55 4.91 13.14 -1.51
N GLY A 56 5.91 13.79 -0.91
CA GLY A 56 5.75 14.68 0.23
C GLY A 56 5.23 16.09 -0.12
N GLY A 57 5.02 16.36 -1.41
CA GLY A 57 4.53 17.65 -1.89
C GLY A 57 5.59 18.76 -1.83
N LYS A 58 5.16 20.01 -2.03
CA LYS A 58 6.05 21.17 -2.24
C LYS A 58 7.10 21.35 -1.15
N ALA A 59 6.74 21.13 0.11
CA ALA A 59 7.66 21.29 1.25
C ALA A 59 8.81 20.27 1.21
N MET A 60 8.50 19.00 0.97
CA MET A 60 9.53 17.95 0.90
C MET A 60 10.35 18.04 -0.38
N ILE A 61 9.75 18.48 -1.50
CA ILE A 61 10.49 18.76 -2.74
C ILE A 61 11.54 19.84 -2.48
N ALA A 62 11.15 20.97 -1.89
CA ALA A 62 12.07 22.05 -1.56
C ALA A 62 13.20 21.60 -0.61
N GLU A 63 12.89 20.72 0.35
CA GLU A 63 13.89 20.16 1.27
C GLU A 63 14.95 19.30 0.55
N PHE A 64 14.53 18.41 -0.36
CA PHE A 64 15.44 17.49 -1.05
C PHE A 64 16.18 18.14 -2.22
N GLU A 65 15.63 19.20 -2.82
CA GLU A 65 16.26 19.96 -3.91
C GLU A 65 17.10 21.14 -3.41
N ALA A 66 17.13 21.40 -2.09
CA ALA A 66 17.93 22.47 -1.49
C ALA A 66 19.44 22.22 -1.66
N GLU A 67 20.21 23.30 -1.79
CA GLU A 67 21.67 23.23 -1.80
C GLU A 67 22.18 22.63 -0.48
N GLY A 68 23.07 21.64 -0.57
CA GLY A 68 23.60 20.93 0.59
C GLY A 68 22.68 19.85 1.19
N ALA A 69 21.54 19.55 0.55
CA ALA A 69 20.68 18.44 0.97
C ALA A 69 21.46 17.10 0.90
N SER A 70 21.53 16.40 2.03
CA SER A 70 22.34 15.18 2.21
C SER A 70 21.52 13.97 2.67
N THR A 71 20.21 14.12 2.83
CA THR A 71 19.34 13.03 3.27
C THR A 71 19.22 11.99 2.16
N ALA A 72 19.87 10.83 2.34
CA ALA A 72 19.75 9.71 1.41
C ALA A 72 18.43 8.95 1.58
N PHE A 73 18.00 8.78 2.83
CA PHE A 73 16.83 8.00 3.22
C PHE A 73 16.31 8.45 4.58
N ARG A 74 14.98 8.46 4.78
CA ARG A 74 14.37 8.83 6.07
C ARG A 74 13.03 8.13 6.31
N ALA A 75 12.91 7.42 7.42
CA ALA A 75 11.62 6.96 7.93
C ALA A 75 10.79 8.15 8.45
N TYR A 76 9.47 8.12 8.25
CA TYR A 76 8.56 9.15 8.74
C TYR A 76 7.22 8.56 9.20
N GLY A 77 6.31 9.39 9.72
CA GLY A 77 4.99 8.91 10.13
C GLY A 77 5.02 8.01 11.39
N LEU A 78 6.04 8.16 12.22
CA LEU A 78 6.33 7.31 13.40
C LEU A 78 5.25 7.32 14.50
N THR A 79 4.26 8.21 14.39
CA THR A 79 3.09 8.22 15.29
C THR A 79 2.08 7.12 14.97
N LEU A 80 2.29 6.37 13.87
CA LEU A 80 1.40 5.32 13.37
C LEU A 80 -0.02 5.83 13.04
N LYS A 81 -0.17 7.13 12.80
CA LYS A 81 -1.44 7.80 12.45
C LYS A 81 -1.46 8.33 11.01
N HIS A 82 -0.81 7.62 10.08
CA HIS A 82 -0.74 8.05 8.69
C HIS A 82 -2.14 8.05 8.05
N LYS A 83 -2.49 9.13 7.33
CA LYS A 83 -3.81 9.34 6.71
C LYS A 83 -4.29 8.25 5.73
N HIS A 84 -3.37 7.40 5.25
CA HIS A 84 -3.65 6.32 4.31
C HIS A 84 -4.07 5.01 5.00
N VAL A 85 -3.86 4.85 6.31
CA VAL A 85 -4.19 3.61 7.04
C VAL A 85 -5.68 3.26 6.93
N PRO A 86 -6.64 4.21 7.09
CA PRO A 86 -8.06 3.89 6.93
C PRO A 86 -8.43 3.41 5.52
N GLU A 87 -7.86 4.04 4.48
CA GLU A 87 -8.10 3.67 3.08
C GLU A 87 -7.56 2.27 2.78
N MET A 88 -6.31 2.00 3.18
CA MET A 88 -5.66 0.70 3.03
C MET A 88 -6.47 -0.42 3.69
N SER A 89 -6.87 -0.23 4.95
CA SER A 89 -7.57 -1.26 5.72
C SER A 89 -8.95 -1.56 5.11
N LYS A 90 -9.72 -0.50 4.82
CA LYS A 90 -11.06 -0.62 4.23
C LYS A 90 -11.05 -1.32 2.87
N HIS A 91 -10.20 -0.86 1.95
CA HIS A 91 -10.27 -1.31 0.56
C HIS A 91 -9.49 -2.60 0.28
N ALA A 92 -8.59 -3.01 1.19
CA ALA A 92 -8.01 -4.35 1.20
C ALA A 92 -8.93 -5.42 1.84
N GLY A 93 -10.03 -5.00 2.50
CA GLY A 93 -10.95 -5.93 3.18
C GLY A 93 -10.47 -6.39 4.56
N LEU A 94 -9.58 -5.62 5.21
CA LEU A 94 -9.06 -5.92 6.54
C LEU A 94 -9.96 -5.34 7.62
N SER A 95 -10.18 -6.09 8.69
CA SER A 95 -10.96 -5.68 9.86
C SER A 95 -10.13 -4.94 10.90
N ARG A 96 -8.80 -5.01 10.81
CA ARG A 96 -7.84 -4.31 11.68
C ARG A 96 -7.05 -3.25 10.90
N PRO A 97 -6.62 -2.17 11.57
CA PRO A 97 -5.71 -1.21 10.96
C PRO A 97 -4.38 -1.85 10.59
N VAL A 98 -3.89 -1.54 9.38
CA VAL A 98 -2.55 -1.96 8.95
C VAL A 98 -1.47 -1.22 9.73
N LEU A 99 -0.39 -1.92 10.10
CA LEU A 99 0.79 -1.29 10.68
C LEU A 99 1.65 -0.74 9.53
N PHE A 100 1.70 0.58 9.40
CA PHE A 100 2.38 1.24 8.28
C PHE A 100 3.67 1.94 8.69
N SER A 101 4.78 1.53 8.07
CA SER A 101 6.11 2.10 8.22
C SER A 101 6.59 2.70 6.88
N PRO A 102 6.31 4.00 6.64
CA PRO A 102 6.78 4.66 5.43
C PRO A 102 8.16 5.28 5.57
N ALA A 103 8.87 5.35 4.46
CA ALA A 103 10.09 6.10 4.31
C ALA A 103 10.13 6.89 3.00
N VAL A 104 11.04 7.86 2.95
CA VAL A 104 11.37 8.62 1.74
C VAL A 104 12.81 8.32 1.35
N GLY A 105 13.04 8.08 0.06
CA GLY A 105 14.38 7.95 -0.52
C GLY A 105 14.76 9.17 -1.36
N ASN A 106 16.07 9.38 -1.54
CA ASN A 106 16.60 10.45 -2.38
C ASN A 106 16.53 10.13 -3.88
N TYR A 107 15.30 10.01 -4.37
CA TYR A 107 14.95 9.95 -5.77
C TYR A 107 13.63 10.68 -5.96
N ARG A 108 13.47 11.37 -7.09
CA ARG A 108 12.36 12.31 -7.26
C ARG A 108 10.99 11.63 -7.21
N GLN A 109 10.84 10.54 -7.96
CA GLN A 109 9.55 9.86 -8.20
C GLN A 109 9.75 8.35 -8.23
N GLY A 110 8.67 7.63 -7.93
CA GLY A 110 8.69 6.17 -7.79
C GLY A 110 8.30 5.78 -6.37
N MET A 111 7.87 4.53 -6.21
CA MET A 111 7.46 3.99 -4.93
C MET A 111 7.70 2.48 -4.93
N LEU A 112 8.24 1.96 -3.82
CA LEU A 112 8.29 0.54 -3.52
C LEU A 112 7.33 0.27 -2.35
N VAL A 113 6.46 -0.74 -2.52
CA VAL A 113 5.52 -1.19 -1.48
C VAL A 113 5.80 -2.65 -1.20
N GLU A 114 6.11 -2.96 0.06
CA GLU A 114 6.44 -4.28 0.53
C GLU A 114 5.50 -4.69 1.65
N VAL A 115 4.88 -5.86 1.50
CA VAL A 115 3.98 -6.45 2.49
C VAL A 115 4.53 -7.81 2.88
N PRO A 116 5.34 -7.90 3.95
CA PRO A 116 5.89 -9.18 4.36
C PRO A 116 4.77 -10.07 4.91
N LEU A 117 4.70 -11.31 4.40
CA LEU A 117 3.79 -12.35 4.86
C LEU A 117 4.59 -13.51 5.43
N HIS A 118 4.35 -13.82 6.71
CA HIS A 118 4.96 -14.96 7.35
C HIS A 118 4.12 -16.22 7.03
N LEU A 119 4.44 -16.89 5.93
CA LEU A 119 3.60 -17.96 5.37
C LEU A 119 3.29 -19.09 6.35
N SER A 120 4.26 -19.46 7.18
CA SER A 120 4.10 -20.50 8.22
C SER A 120 3.13 -20.14 9.33
N ALA A 121 2.74 -18.86 9.45
CA ALA A 121 1.74 -18.42 10.40
C ALA A 121 0.36 -18.15 9.76
N LEU A 122 0.26 -18.13 8.43
CA LEU A 122 -1.03 -18.04 7.74
C LEU A 122 -1.78 -19.37 7.82
N PRO A 123 -3.13 -19.36 7.82
CA PRO A 123 -3.92 -20.58 7.74
C PRO A 123 -3.52 -21.41 6.51
N GLU A 124 -3.47 -22.74 6.69
CA GLU A 124 -3.11 -23.70 5.63
C GLU A 124 -1.68 -23.58 5.07
N THR A 125 -0.85 -22.66 5.60
CA THR A 125 0.55 -22.46 5.18
C THR A 125 0.69 -22.39 3.65
N PRO A 126 0.06 -21.40 3.00
CA PRO A 126 -0.01 -21.35 1.54
C PRO A 126 1.38 -21.24 0.95
N SER A 127 1.61 -21.93 -0.17
CA SER A 127 2.84 -21.79 -0.93
C SER A 127 2.91 -20.43 -1.65
N VAL A 128 4.11 -20.05 -2.07
CA VAL A 128 4.32 -18.83 -2.85
C VAL A 128 3.54 -18.91 -4.17
N GLU A 129 3.49 -20.08 -4.79
CA GLU A 129 2.77 -20.32 -6.04
C GLU A 129 1.26 -20.12 -5.86
N ARG A 130 0.70 -20.51 -4.72
CA ARG A 130 -0.70 -20.27 -4.38
C ARG A 130 -1.00 -18.77 -4.26
N LEU A 131 -0.16 -18.02 -3.55
CA LEU A 131 -0.33 -16.57 -3.42
C LEU A 131 -0.17 -15.87 -4.78
N HIS A 132 0.86 -16.24 -5.54
CA HIS A 132 1.10 -15.70 -6.87
C HIS A 132 -0.06 -16.02 -7.83
N GLY A 133 -0.57 -17.25 -7.79
CA GLY A 133 -1.73 -17.66 -8.59
C GLY A 133 -2.97 -16.80 -8.32
N ALA A 134 -3.25 -16.46 -7.06
CA ALA A 134 -4.36 -15.57 -6.71
C ALA A 134 -4.16 -14.12 -7.22
N LEU A 135 -2.91 -13.66 -7.31
CA LEU A 135 -2.60 -12.35 -7.92
C LEU A 135 -2.78 -12.38 -9.44
N VAL A 136 -2.35 -13.46 -10.10
CA VAL A 136 -2.53 -13.67 -11.55
C VAL A 136 -4.00 -13.83 -11.92
N GLU A 137 -4.81 -14.50 -11.09
CA GLU A 137 -6.25 -14.61 -11.34
C GLU A 137 -6.95 -13.24 -11.24
N ALA A 138 -6.44 -12.34 -10.39
CA ALA A 138 -7.03 -11.03 -10.17
C ALA A 138 -6.67 -9.98 -11.23
N TYR A 139 -5.56 -10.14 -11.98
CA TYR A 139 -4.98 -9.13 -12.89
C TYR A 139 -4.53 -9.71 -14.23
#